data_AF-A0A819T1D9-F1
#
_entry.id   AF-A0A819T1D9-F1
#
_cell.length_a   1.000
_cell.length_b   1.000
_cell.length_c   1.000
_cell.angle_alpha   90.00
_cell.angle_beta   90.00
_cell.angle_gamma   90.00
#
_symmetry.space_group_name_H-M   'P 1'
#
loop_
_entity.id
_entity.type
_entity.pdbx_description
1 polymer ?
#
loop_
_entity_poly.entity_id
_entity_poly.type
_entity_poly.pdbx_seq_one_letter_code
_entity_poly.pdbx_strand_id
1 'polypeptide(L)'
;MKNTIICSQYQSKKDQTFLQNKYYQYIQADYPFELVHGDHFRFQYSFSVGALLASLQHHRILVISVIAPQNSGKSILSNYVWHII
;
A
#
# COMPACT_ATOMS: atom_id res chain seq x y z
N MET A 1 -0.74 -14.48 -2.10
CA MET A 1 0.05 -13.65 -3.02
C MET A 1 1.03 -12.87 -2.16
N LYS A 2 2.33 -13.20 -2.18
CA LYS A 2 3.33 -12.33 -1.53
C LYS A 2 3.38 -11.04 -2.36
N ASN A 3 3.12 -9.89 -1.76
CA ASN A 3 3.32 -8.61 -2.42
C ASN A 3 4.83 -8.48 -2.67
N THR A 4 5.25 -8.80 -3.89
CA THR A 4 6.64 -8.72 -4.35
C THR A 4 7.04 -7.26 -4.55
N ILE A 5 6.83 -6.43 -3.53
CA ILE A 5 7.26 -5.05 -3.55
C ILE A 5 8.60 -4.96 -2.83
N ILE A 6 9.63 -4.93 -3.68
CA ILE A 6 10.83 -4.12 -3.50
C ILE A 6 11.87 -4.73 -2.54
N CYS A 7 12.57 -5.72 -3.09
CA CYS A 7 14.02 -5.75 -2.97
C CYS A 7 14.64 -4.69 -3.92
N SER A 8 14.40 -3.39 -3.69
CA SER A 8 15.02 -2.28 -4.46
C SER A 8 16.53 -2.41 -4.53
N GLN A 9 17.11 -3.03 -3.51
CA GLN A 9 18.54 -3.25 -3.34
C GLN A 9 19.13 -4.17 -4.43
N TYR A 10 18.30 -4.99 -5.09
CA TYR A 10 18.72 -6.02 -6.04
C TYR A 10 18.09 -5.88 -7.44
N GLN A 11 17.34 -4.80 -7.68
CA GLN A 11 16.65 -4.58 -8.97
C GLN A 11 17.30 -3.47 -9.77
N SER A 12 17.31 -3.62 -11.10
CA SER A 12 17.75 -2.55 -11.99
C SER A 12 16.83 -1.32 -11.85
N LYS A 13 17.37 -0.11 -12.09
CA LYS A 13 16.60 1.14 -12.01
C LYS A 13 15.37 1.12 -12.93
N LYS A 14 15.47 0.47 -14.09
CA LYS A 14 14.38 0.34 -15.07
C LYS A 14 13.23 -0.51 -14.53
N ASP A 15 13.55 -1.65 -13.90
CA ASP A 15 12.54 -2.54 -13.33
C ASP A 15 11.83 -1.89 -12.14
N GLN A 16 12.57 -1.14 -11.32
CA GLN A 16 11.99 -0.37 -10.23
C GLN A 16 10.98 0.66 -10.73
N THR A 17 11.33 1.45 -11.75
CA THR A 17 10.42 2.43 -12.34
C THR A 17 9.19 1.78 -12.97
N PHE A 18 9.35 0.65 -13.66
CA PHE A 18 8.23 -0.09 -14.22
C PHE A 18 7.26 -0.57 -13.14
N LEU A 19 7.79 -1.19 -12.07
CA LEU A 19 6.99 -1.67 -10.95
C LEU A 19 6.29 -0.51 -10.24
N GLN A 20 6.98 0.60 -9.97
CA GLN A 20 6.40 1.79 -9.37
C GLN A 20 5.20 2.31 -10.18
N ASN A 21 5.34 2.42 -11.50
CA ASN A 21 4.27 2.87 -12.37
C ASN A 21 3.07 1.90 -12.37
N LYS A 22 3.33 0.59 -12.42
CA LYS A 22 2.27 -0.43 -12.36
C LYS A 22 1.51 -0.39 -11.05
N TYR A 23 2.22 -0.26 -9.94
CA TYR A 23 1.56 -0.17 -8.65
C TYR A 23 0.82 1.16 -8.45
N TYR A 24 1.32 2.28 -8.99
CA TYR A 24 0.56 3.54 -8.99
C TYR A 24 -0.78 3.38 -9.70
N GLN A 25 -0.82 2.65 -10.82
CA GLN A 25 -2.08 2.33 -11.52
C GLN A 25 -3.04 1.52 -10.64
N TYR A 26 -2.54 0.56 -9.85
CA TYR A 26 -3.38 -0.22 -8.94
C TYR A 26 -3.92 0.62 -7.78
N ILE A 27 -3.10 1.50 -7.21
CA ILE A 27 -3.54 2.44 -6.17
C ILE A 27 -4.66 3.36 -6.69
N GLN A 28 -4.50 3.91 -7.89
CA GLN A 28 -5.51 4.76 -8.53
C GLN A 28 -6.80 3.99 -8.88
N ALA A 29 -6.75 2.67 -8.92
CA ALA A 29 -7.90 1.79 -9.14
C ALA A 29 -8.42 1.18 -7.81
N ASP A 30 -8.11 1.82 -6.68
CA ASP A 30 -8.58 1.46 -5.33
C ASP A 30 -8.19 0.04 -4.86
N TYR A 31 -7.12 -0.53 -5.41
CA TYR A 31 -6.59 -1.80 -4.93
C TYR A 31 -5.82 -1.63 -3.62
N PRO A 32 -6.00 -2.53 -2.64
CA PRO A 32 -5.23 -2.49 -1.40
C PRO A 32 -3.75 -2.73 -1.65
N PHE A 33 -2.90 -2.01 -0.93
CA PHE A 33 -1.44 -2.10 -1.05
C PHE A 33 -0.77 -2.09 0.32
N GLU A 34 0.44 -2.63 0.39
CA GLU A 34 1.22 -2.75 1.63
C GLU A 34 2.16 -1.54 1.79
N LEU A 35 1.99 -0.78 2.87
CA LEU A 35 2.85 0.37 3.21
C LEU A 35 4.14 -0.04 3.91
N VAL A 36 4.05 -1.06 4.77
CA VAL A 36 5.13 -1.59 5.62
C VAL A 36 5.20 -3.08 5.38
N HIS A 37 6.38 -3.59 5.02
CA HIS A 37 6.58 -5.03 4.89
C HIS A 37 6.42 -5.73 6.25
N GLY A 38 5.44 -6.64 6.36
CA GLY A 38 5.05 -7.28 7.63
C GLY A 38 6.20 -7.94 8.41
N ASP A 39 7.10 -8.65 7.72
CA ASP A 39 8.18 -9.41 8.40
C ASP A 39 9.43 -8.60 8.74
N HIS A 40 9.63 -7.46 8.07
CA HIS A 40 10.90 -6.73 8.12
C HIS A 40 10.76 -5.27 8.54
N PHE A 41 9.52 -4.82 8.83
CA PHE A 41 9.18 -3.44 9.18
C PHE A 41 9.78 -2.39 8.22
N ARG A 42 10.00 -2.77 6.97
CA ARG A 42 10.56 -1.89 5.95
C ARG A 42 9.45 -1.05 5.34
N PHE A 43 9.55 0.26 5.54
CA PHE A 43 8.62 1.23 4.97
C PHE A 43 8.94 1.49 3.50
N GLN A 44 7.95 1.42 2.63
CA GLN A 44 8.14 1.55 1.19
C GLN A 44 8.04 3.00 0.71
N TYR A 45 8.93 3.86 1.24
CA TYR A 45 8.87 5.32 1.06
C TYR A 45 8.87 5.76 -0.42
N SER A 46 9.75 5.16 -1.23
CA SER A 46 9.93 5.54 -2.64
C SER A 46 8.71 5.24 -3.51
N PHE A 47 7.88 4.28 -3.09
CA PHE A 47 6.73 3.81 -3.84
C PHE A 47 5.42 4.44 -3.32
N SER A 48 5.25 4.48 -2.00
CA SER A 48 3.94 4.76 -1.38
C SER A 48 3.72 6.21 -0.98
N VAL A 49 4.79 7.00 -0.79
CA VAL A 49 4.69 8.36 -0.24
C VAL A 49 4.75 9.40 -1.35
N GLY A 50 5.71 9.32 -2.27
CA GLY A 50 5.94 10.39 -3.25
C GLY A 50 4.73 10.69 -4.15
N ALA A 51 4.11 9.65 -4.72
CA ALA A 51 3.02 9.82 -5.68
C ALA A 51 1.64 9.92 -5.01
N LEU A 52 1.39 9.14 -3.95
CA LEU A 52 0.12 9.14 -3.22
C LEU A 52 -0.03 10.39 -2.34
N LEU A 53 0.99 10.76 -1.56
CA LEU A 53 0.85 11.94 -0.70
C LEU A 53 0.75 13.20 -1.55
N ALA A 54 1.43 13.26 -2.71
CA ALA A 54 1.29 14.38 -3.65
C ALA A 54 -0.16 14.56 -4.13
N SER A 55 -0.90 13.48 -4.44
CA SER A 55 -2.31 13.58 -4.86
C SER A 55 -3.25 13.90 -3.69
N LEU A 56 -2.86 13.57 -2.45
CA LEU A 56 -3.68 13.78 -1.26
C LEU A 56 -3.40 15.09 -0.52
N GLN A 57 -2.39 15.90 -0.90
CA GLN A 57 -1.97 17.09 -0.14
C GLN A 57 -3.07 18.14 0.08
N HIS A 58 -4.09 18.16 -0.78
CA HIS A 58 -5.19 19.12 -0.71
C HIS A 58 -6.52 18.52 -0.24
N HIS A 59 -6.50 17.25 0.20
CA HIS A 59 -7.69 16.53 0.64
C HIS A 59 -7.70 16.36 2.16
N ARG A 60 -8.90 16.34 2.74
CA ARG A 60 -9.08 15.90 4.13
C ARG A 60 -8.98 14.37 4.15
N ILE A 61 -8.12 13.85 5.02
CA ILE A 61 -7.85 12.41 5.11
C ILE A 61 -8.47 11.85 6.39
N LEU A 62 -9.33 10.84 6.26
CA LEU A 62 -9.78 10.01 7.37
C LEU A 62 -8.93 8.73 7.39
N VAL A 63 -8.34 8.42 8.54
CA VAL A 63 -7.56 7.18 8.74
C VAL A 63 -8.33 6.26 9.68
N ILE A 64 -8.61 5.05 9.22
CA ILE A 64 -9.23 3.98 10.02
C ILE A 64 -8.23 2.84 10.16
N SER A 65 -8.00 2.39 11.40
CA SER A 65 -7.09 1.29 11.70
C SER A 65 -7.81 0.20 12.50
N VAL A 66 -7.51 -1.06 12.19
CA VAL A 66 -8.08 -2.24 12.86
C VAL A 66 -6.93 -3.09 13.40
N ILE A 67 -6.87 -3.23 14.73
CA ILE A 67 -5.84 -4.01 15.42
C ILE A 67 -6.53 -5.15 16.17
N ALA A 68 -6.16 -6.39 15.86
CA ALA A 68 -6.72 -7.58 16.47
C ALA A 68 -5.80 -8.79 16.27
N PRO A 69 -5.94 -9.86 17.09
CA PRO A 69 -5.19 -11.10 16.95
C PRO A 69 -5.27 -11.71 15.53
N GLN A 70 -4.35 -12.62 15.21
CA GLN A 70 -4.37 -13.32 13.94
C GLN A 70 -5.70 -14.09 13.76
N ASN A 71 -6.21 -14.14 12.53
CA ASN A 71 -7.45 -14.84 12.17
C ASN A 71 -8.74 -14.35 12.86
N SER A 72 -8.76 -13.12 13.36
CA SER A 72 -9.94 -12.47 13.97
C SER A 72 -10.97 -11.89 12.98
N GLY A 73 -10.76 -12.05 11.67
CA GLY A 73 -11.64 -11.45 10.65
C GLY A 73 -11.38 -9.97 10.37
N LYS A 74 -10.30 -9.37 10.87
CA LYS A 74 -9.95 -7.96 10.64
C LYS A 74 -9.97 -7.51 9.16
N SER A 75 -9.48 -8.34 8.25
CA SER A 75 -9.50 -8.03 6.81
C SER A 75 -10.91 -8.04 6.21
N ILE A 76 -11.79 -8.91 6.72
CA ILE A 76 -13.20 -8.97 6.31
C ILE A 76 -13.89 -7.68 6.78
N LEU A 77 -13.69 -7.28 8.03
CA LEU A 77 -14.23 -6.04 8.58
C LEU A 77 -13.76 -4.81 7.79
N SER A 78 -12.46 -4.68 7.52
CA SER A 78 -11.93 -3.57 6.73
C SER A 78 -12.54 -3.51 5.33
N ASN A 79 -12.78 -4.66 4.70
CA ASN A 79 -13.42 -4.70 3.38
C ASN A 79 -14.89 -4.26 3.43
N TYR A 80 -15.63 -4.66 4.47
CA TYR A 80 -17.00 -4.18 4.68
C TYR A 80 -17.05 -2.67 4.90
N VAL A 81 -16.17 -2.14 5.75
CA VAL A 81 -16.08 -0.71 6.01
C VAL A 81 -15.76 0.05 4.71
N TRP A 82 -14.85 -0.46 3.89
CA TRP A 82 -14.52 0.15 2.58
C TRP A 82 -15.71 0.21 1.61
N HIS A 83 -16.62 -0.75 1.65
CA HIS A 83 -17.81 -0.74 0.80
C HIS A 83 -18.94 0.20 1.30
N ILE A 84 -18.84 0.70 2.54
CA ILE A 84 -19.87 1.54 3.16
C ILE A 84 -19.51 3.03 3.05
N ILE A 85 -18.23 3.36 3.07
CA ILE A 85 -17.71 4.74 3.00
C ILE A 85 -17.57 5.16 1.54
#